data_AF-A0A9W6WIV6-F1
#
_entry.id   AF-A0A9W6WIV6-F1
#
_cell.length_a   1.000
_cell.length_b   1.000
_cell.length_c   1.000
_cell.angle_alpha   90.00
_cell.angle_beta   90.00
_cell.angle_gamma   90.00
#
_symmetry.space_group_name_H-M   'P 1'
#
loop_
_entity.id
_entity.type
_entity.pdbx_description
1 polymer ?
#
loop_
_entity_poly.entity_id
_entity_poly.type
_entity_poly.pdbx_seq_one_letter_code
_entity_poly.pdbx_strand_id
1 'polypeptide(L)'
;MDSLYKLARNFNSSLIIDVTAQNPDSDAILEPFRKNDYLFDNSGYNKYYLEVGESFYSRNSGNGKNAIDARFINIETGHLIDITAVAHVTPTELQSYSLAHQSEDDQDNKPFGYLEQTEEANPDLMVYLEPTDDHMAEEVGRFIEKNNIGDEDELMNRFDVVHCKHFHYYHIYEVSPLIPVLMEGTLAYIPYKSKEILELEYPKMHKVSRREDYTYKKLLRTWVSDTLCSRFDSQGTWCKNDLTMLEYSLTKDYTKRHQIDWEYINNHHNLNYKNTDEYNLLYPDLGVFNVALDRIKSTTGN
;
A
#
# COMPACT_ATOMS: atom_id res chain seq x y z
N MET A 1 6.86 8.00 -14.23
CA MET A 1 5.57 7.92 -14.94
C MET A 1 5.56 6.89 -16.07
N ASP A 2 6.67 6.65 -16.76
CA ASP A 2 6.75 5.72 -17.91
C ASP A 2 6.13 4.33 -17.66
N SER A 3 6.28 3.78 -16.45
CA SER A 3 5.69 2.49 -16.07
C SER A 3 4.15 2.50 -16.15
N LEU A 4 3.50 3.59 -15.73
CA LEU A 4 2.05 3.71 -15.76
C LEU A 4 1.51 3.90 -17.18
N TYR A 5 2.25 4.63 -18.04
CA TYR A 5 1.94 4.70 -19.47
C TYR A 5 2.04 3.33 -20.16
N LYS A 6 3.05 2.52 -19.83
CA LYS A 6 3.18 1.15 -20.32
C LYS A 6 2.02 0.28 -19.82
N LEU A 7 1.67 0.40 -18.55
CA LEU A 7 0.53 -0.32 -17.94
C LEU A 7 -0.77 0.02 -18.67
N ALA A 8 -1.07 1.32 -18.81
CA ALA A 8 -2.27 1.81 -19.48
C ALA A 8 -2.35 1.34 -20.94
N ARG A 9 -1.27 1.54 -21.70
CA ARG A 9 -1.23 1.25 -23.13
C ARG A 9 -1.36 -0.24 -23.43
N ASN A 10 -0.72 -1.08 -22.64
CA ASN A 10 -0.58 -2.50 -22.96
C ASN A 10 -1.57 -3.40 -22.23
N PHE A 11 -2.10 -2.96 -21.08
CA PHE A 11 -2.85 -3.83 -20.17
C PHE A 11 -4.14 -3.21 -19.60
N ASN A 12 -4.48 -1.95 -19.90
CA ASN A 12 -5.76 -1.39 -19.44
C ASN A 12 -6.95 -2.24 -19.93
N SER A 13 -7.94 -2.44 -19.07
CA SER A 13 -9.17 -3.21 -19.34
C SER A 13 -8.88 -4.67 -19.72
N SER A 14 -7.81 -5.24 -19.14
CA SER A 14 -7.42 -6.63 -19.38
C SER A 14 -7.81 -7.53 -18.21
N LEU A 15 -8.18 -8.77 -18.53
CA LEU A 15 -8.32 -9.84 -17.57
C LEU A 15 -6.96 -10.49 -17.34
N ILE A 16 -6.51 -10.46 -16.09
CA ILE A 16 -5.29 -11.10 -15.62
C ILE A 16 -5.69 -12.36 -14.90
N ILE A 17 -5.18 -13.48 -15.40
CA ILE A 17 -5.33 -14.77 -14.75
C ILE A 17 -3.99 -15.02 -14.08
N ASP A 18 -3.97 -14.92 -12.76
CA ASP A 18 -2.85 -15.46 -12.02
C ASP A 18 -2.85 -16.97 -12.26
N VAL A 19 -1.74 -17.46 -12.80
CA VAL A 19 -1.49 -18.88 -13.01
C VAL A 19 -0.22 -19.29 -12.29
N THR A 20 0.17 -18.49 -11.28
CA THR A 20 1.28 -18.79 -10.39
C THR A 20 0.88 -20.00 -9.55
N ALA A 21 0.93 -21.18 -10.17
CA ALA A 21 1.37 -22.38 -9.49
C ALA A 21 2.87 -22.17 -9.33
N GLN A 22 3.33 -21.87 -8.12
CA GLN A 22 4.75 -21.66 -7.84
C GLN A 22 5.57 -22.72 -8.58
N ASN A 23 6.37 -22.30 -9.55
CA ASN A 23 7.23 -23.21 -10.28
C ASN A 23 8.27 -23.74 -9.26
N PRO A 24 8.36 -25.05 -9.05
CA PRO A 24 9.16 -25.64 -7.98
C PRO A 24 10.66 -25.29 -7.98
N ASP A 25 11.17 -24.63 -9.02
CA ASP A 25 12.60 -24.31 -9.19
C ASP A 25 12.93 -22.81 -9.16
N SER A 26 11.94 -21.89 -9.12
CA SER A 26 12.22 -20.44 -9.27
C SER A 26 12.37 -19.64 -7.98
N ASP A 27 11.78 -20.10 -6.86
CA ASP A 27 11.85 -19.40 -5.58
C ASP A 27 12.62 -20.21 -4.54
N ALA A 28 13.95 -20.21 -4.64
CA ALA A 28 14.85 -20.81 -3.65
C ALA A 28 14.61 -20.30 -2.21
N ILE A 29 13.92 -19.17 -2.08
CA ILE A 29 13.46 -18.58 -0.82
C ILE A 29 12.42 -19.48 -0.14
N LEU A 30 11.57 -20.15 -0.91
CA LEU A 30 10.44 -20.95 -0.42
C LEU A 30 10.73 -22.46 -0.33
N GLU A 31 11.88 -22.92 -0.79
CA GLU A 31 12.31 -24.33 -0.73
C GLU A 31 12.17 -25.02 0.64
N PRO A 32 12.61 -24.41 1.77
CA PRO A 32 12.45 -25.06 3.08
C PRO A 32 11.00 -25.04 3.60
N PHE A 33 10.11 -24.24 2.99
CA PHE A 33 8.67 -24.21 3.31
C PHE A 33 7.91 -25.41 2.72
N ARG A 34 8.52 -26.14 1.78
CA ARG A 34 7.88 -27.20 1.00
C ARG A 34 7.95 -28.59 1.64
N LYS A 35 8.82 -28.78 2.64
CA LYS A 35 9.10 -30.11 3.23
C LYS A 35 7.96 -30.67 4.10
N ASN A 36 6.93 -29.87 4.37
CA ASN A 36 5.71 -30.26 5.07
C ASN A 36 4.47 -30.12 4.17
N ASP A 37 4.56 -30.55 2.90
CA ASP A 37 3.53 -31.08 1.97
C ASP A 37 2.08 -30.52 1.93
N TYR A 38 1.78 -29.39 2.58
CA TYR A 38 0.44 -28.79 2.68
C TYR A 38 0.46 -27.25 2.79
N LEU A 39 1.64 -26.61 2.71
CA LEU A 39 1.82 -25.22 3.14
C LEU A 39 1.53 -24.17 2.06
N PHE A 40 1.52 -24.54 0.79
CA PHE A 40 1.25 -23.61 -0.31
C PHE A 40 0.57 -24.37 -1.45
N ASP A 41 -0.66 -24.86 -1.25
CA ASP A 41 -1.55 -25.07 -2.40
C ASP A 41 -2.11 -23.71 -2.84
N ASN A 42 -1.20 -22.77 -3.09
CA ASN A 42 -1.48 -21.54 -3.79
C ASN A 42 -1.47 -21.90 -5.28
N SER A 43 -2.40 -22.78 -5.68
CA SER A 43 -2.80 -22.84 -7.08
C SER A 43 -3.55 -21.53 -7.31
N GLY A 44 -2.79 -20.45 -7.49
CA GLY A 44 -3.25 -19.07 -7.49
C GLY A 44 -4.05 -18.77 -8.74
N TYR A 45 -5.13 -19.50 -8.99
CA TYR A 45 -6.10 -19.26 -10.06
C TYR A 45 -7.00 -18.07 -9.68
N ASN A 46 -6.41 -16.97 -9.24
CA ASN A 46 -7.13 -15.73 -9.01
C ASN A 46 -7.27 -15.00 -10.34
N LYS A 47 -8.42 -14.35 -10.52
CA LYS A 47 -8.74 -13.59 -11.72
C LYS A 47 -8.93 -12.14 -11.33
N TYR A 48 -8.16 -11.27 -11.95
CA TYR A 48 -8.19 -9.84 -11.70
C TYR A 48 -8.55 -9.10 -12.97
N TYR A 49 -9.47 -8.16 -12.90
CA TYR A 49 -9.65 -7.16 -13.93
C TYR A 49 -8.75 -5.97 -13.61
N LEU A 50 -7.84 -5.62 -14.53
CA LEU A 50 -7.00 -4.44 -14.39
C LEU A 50 -7.66 -3.25 -15.08
N GLU A 51 -7.91 -2.21 -14.31
CA GLU A 51 -8.43 -0.93 -14.79
C GLU A 51 -7.39 0.16 -14.54
N VAL A 52 -7.10 0.98 -15.56
CA VAL A 52 -6.28 2.19 -15.42
C VAL A 52 -7.19 3.40 -15.63
N GLY A 53 -7.23 4.31 -14.67
CA GLY A 53 -8.11 5.48 -14.70
C GLY A 53 -7.75 6.43 -15.83
N GLU A 54 -8.73 7.11 -16.42
CA GLU A 54 -8.52 7.97 -17.60
C GLU A 54 -7.53 9.11 -17.34
N SER A 55 -7.48 9.61 -16.12
CA SER A 55 -6.63 10.71 -15.65
C SER A 55 -5.26 10.26 -15.13
N PHE A 56 -4.81 9.04 -15.46
CA PHE A 56 -3.52 8.48 -15.02
C PHE A 56 -2.30 9.32 -15.45
N TYR A 57 -2.43 10.08 -16.55
CA TYR A 57 -1.38 10.93 -17.08
C TYR A 57 -1.26 12.27 -16.35
N SER A 58 -2.29 12.68 -15.62
CA SER A 58 -2.31 13.91 -14.85
C SER A 58 -1.89 13.64 -13.41
N ARG A 59 -0.93 14.41 -12.91
CA ARG A 59 -0.60 14.46 -11.48
C ARG A 59 -1.48 15.41 -10.69
N ASN A 60 -2.20 16.31 -11.37
CA ASN A 60 -3.16 17.17 -10.72
C ASN A 60 -4.38 16.34 -10.26
N SER A 61 -4.70 16.45 -8.98
CA SER A 61 -5.79 15.78 -8.29
C SER A 61 -7.17 16.37 -8.65
N GLY A 62 -7.20 17.50 -9.36
CA GLY A 62 -8.38 18.15 -9.88
C GLY A 62 -9.32 18.58 -8.77
N ASN A 63 -10.39 17.81 -8.56
CA ASN A 63 -11.48 18.16 -7.67
C ASN A 63 -11.44 17.51 -6.29
N GLY A 64 -10.40 16.74 -5.95
CA GLY A 64 -10.59 15.79 -4.84
C GLY A 64 -10.08 14.40 -5.08
N LYS A 65 -10.68 13.85 -6.11
CA LYS A 65 -11.13 12.45 -6.09
C LYS A 65 -10.29 11.58 -7.03
N ASN A 66 -9.27 12.16 -7.62
CA ASN A 66 -8.35 11.52 -8.55
C ASN A 66 -7.06 11.10 -7.82
N ALA A 67 -7.18 10.28 -6.76
CA ALA A 67 -6.03 9.82 -5.97
C ALA A 67 -5.47 8.46 -6.43
N ILE A 68 -6.28 7.68 -7.15
CA ILE A 68 -5.96 6.32 -7.59
C ILE A 68 -5.67 6.35 -9.09
N ASP A 69 -4.57 5.74 -9.52
CA ASP A 69 -4.16 5.73 -10.92
C ASP A 69 -4.63 4.48 -11.67
N ALA A 70 -4.63 3.33 -10.99
CA ALA A 70 -5.12 2.07 -11.53
C ALA A 70 -5.60 1.15 -10.39
N ARG A 71 -6.22 0.02 -10.72
CA ARG A 71 -6.72 -0.94 -9.75
C ARG A 71 -6.74 -2.36 -10.30
N PHE A 72 -6.35 -3.33 -9.47
CA PHE A 72 -6.75 -4.72 -9.68
C PHE A 72 -8.06 -5.00 -8.95
N ILE A 73 -9.02 -5.55 -9.68
CA ILE A 73 -10.32 -5.95 -9.16
C ILE A 73 -10.39 -7.46 -9.20
N ASN A 74 -10.35 -8.13 -8.05
CA ASN A 74 -10.62 -9.56 -7.99
C ASN A 74 -12.07 -9.79 -8.45
N ILE A 75 -12.28 -10.50 -9.56
CA ILE A 75 -13.62 -10.62 -10.16
C ILE A 75 -14.51 -11.64 -9.44
N GLU A 76 -13.94 -12.44 -8.54
CA GLU A 76 -14.68 -13.45 -7.76
C GLU A 76 -15.12 -12.88 -6.42
N THR A 77 -14.27 -12.10 -5.74
CA THR A 77 -14.56 -11.53 -4.41
C THR A 77 -15.00 -10.07 -4.47
N GLY A 78 -14.70 -9.35 -5.55
CA GLY A 78 -14.87 -7.90 -5.63
C GLY A 78 -13.80 -7.11 -4.87
N HIS A 79 -12.77 -7.75 -4.32
CA HIS A 79 -11.68 -7.05 -3.62
C HIS A 79 -10.91 -6.14 -4.57
N LEU A 80 -10.54 -4.97 -4.05
CA LEU A 80 -9.88 -3.90 -4.80
C LEU A 80 -8.47 -3.71 -4.27
N ILE A 81 -7.49 -3.71 -5.16
CA ILE A 81 -6.10 -3.35 -4.87
C ILE A 81 -5.77 -2.10 -5.67
N ASP A 82 -5.67 -0.97 -4.97
CA ASP A 82 -5.41 0.33 -5.57
C ASP A 82 -3.94 0.47 -5.93
N ILE A 83 -3.69 0.99 -7.13
CA ILE A 83 -2.35 1.30 -7.64
C ILE A 83 -2.24 2.81 -7.72
N THR A 84 -1.26 3.36 -7.02
CA THR A 84 -0.91 4.78 -7.07
C THR A 84 0.54 4.92 -7.49
N ALA A 85 0.79 5.69 -8.55
CA ALA A 85 2.14 5.93 -9.03
C ALA A 85 2.82 7.01 -8.19
N VAL A 86 4.12 6.81 -7.99
CA VAL A 86 5.02 7.81 -7.43
C VAL A 86 5.78 8.56 -8.53
N ALA A 87 6.12 9.82 -8.26
CA ALA A 87 6.90 10.67 -9.15
C ALA A 87 7.92 11.47 -8.34
N HIS A 88 9.01 11.89 -9.00
CA HIS A 88 9.91 12.89 -8.42
C HIS A 88 9.22 14.24 -8.34
N VAL A 89 9.59 15.01 -7.32
CA VAL A 89 9.10 16.37 -7.12
C VAL A 89 9.55 17.24 -8.30
N THR A 90 8.62 17.95 -8.94
CA THR A 90 8.96 18.89 -10.01
C THR A 90 8.90 20.34 -9.54
N PRO A 91 9.72 21.26 -10.11
CA PRO A 91 9.67 22.67 -9.74
C PRO A 91 8.31 23.35 -9.94
N THR A 92 7.52 22.88 -10.90
CA THR A 92 6.19 23.43 -11.19
C THR A 92 5.19 23.09 -10.08
N GLU A 93 5.30 21.92 -9.46
CA GLU A 93 4.40 21.48 -8.37
C GLU A 93 4.68 22.26 -7.07
N LEU A 94 5.93 22.61 -6.79
CA LEU A 94 6.29 23.44 -5.63
C LEU A 94 6.08 24.94 -5.88
N GLN A 95 6.11 25.44 -7.11
CA GLN A 95 5.70 26.84 -7.35
C GLN A 95 4.25 27.13 -6.96
N SER A 96 3.34 26.17 -7.15
CA SER A 96 1.96 26.26 -6.63
C SER A 96 1.92 26.37 -5.10
N TYR A 97 2.82 25.67 -4.40
CA TYR A 97 3.00 25.82 -2.96
C TYR A 97 3.49 27.22 -2.58
N SER A 98 4.57 27.71 -3.19
CA SER A 98 5.17 28.99 -2.78
C SER A 98 4.21 30.16 -3.00
N LEU A 99 3.36 30.07 -4.03
CA LEU A 99 2.32 31.06 -4.31
C LEU A 99 1.17 31.01 -3.28
N ALA A 100 0.77 29.82 -2.81
CA ALA A 100 -0.21 29.68 -1.73
C ALA A 100 0.35 30.26 -0.41
N HIS A 101 1.61 29.98 -0.09
CA HIS A 101 2.28 30.47 1.12
C HIS A 101 2.57 31.98 1.11
N GLN A 102 2.80 32.60 -0.05
CA GLN A 102 2.95 34.06 -0.17
C GLN A 102 1.65 34.84 0.08
N SER A 103 0.50 34.16 0.08
CA SER A 103 -0.79 34.79 0.40
C SER A 103 -1.12 34.82 1.90
N GLU A 104 -0.31 34.17 2.75
CA GLU A 104 -0.51 34.11 4.20
C GLU A 104 0.31 35.15 4.99
N ASP A 105 1.16 35.96 4.34
CA ASP A 105 1.95 37.03 4.99
C ASP A 105 1.11 38.27 5.37
N ASP A 106 -0.21 38.26 5.13
CA ASP A 106 -1.16 39.13 5.81
C ASP A 106 -1.41 38.58 7.22
N GLN A 107 -0.75 39.21 8.20
CA GLN A 107 -0.62 38.84 9.62
C GLN A 107 -1.90 38.57 10.46
N ASP A 108 -3.07 38.38 9.86
CA ASP A 108 -4.33 38.11 10.58
C ASP A 108 -5.01 36.78 10.22
N ASN A 109 -4.39 35.91 9.42
CA ASN A 109 -4.97 34.61 9.09
C ASN A 109 -4.04 33.45 9.53
N LYS A 110 -3.93 33.24 10.85
CA LYS A 110 -3.49 31.93 11.35
C LYS A 110 -4.46 30.88 10.82
N PRO A 111 -4.01 29.75 10.24
CA PRO A 111 -4.87 28.58 10.07
C PRO A 111 -5.32 28.15 11.46
N PHE A 112 -6.52 28.60 11.80
CA PHE A 112 -7.19 28.38 13.06
C PHE A 112 -7.79 26.99 12.99
N GLY A 113 -7.26 26.02 13.73
CA GLY A 113 -8.01 24.79 13.98
C GLY A 113 -7.20 23.52 14.22
N TYR A 114 -6.44 23.46 15.31
CA TYR A 114 -6.70 22.32 16.18
C TYR A 114 -8.14 22.50 16.66
N LEU A 115 -9.10 21.92 15.93
CA LEU A 115 -10.36 21.61 16.58
C LEU A 115 -9.98 20.70 17.75
N GLU A 116 -10.15 21.19 18.97
CA GLU A 116 -10.46 20.32 20.10
C GLU A 116 -11.61 19.44 19.62
N GLN A 117 -11.27 18.25 19.14
CA GLN A 117 -12.25 17.23 18.83
C GLN A 117 -12.90 16.90 20.17
N THR A 118 -14.06 17.50 20.39
CA THR A 118 -15.05 16.96 21.32
C THR A 118 -15.15 15.46 21.05
N GLU A 119 -15.30 14.68 22.13
CA GLU A 119 -15.18 13.21 22.18
C GLU A 119 -16.24 12.44 21.34
N GLU A 120 -16.80 13.04 20.30
CA GLU A 120 -17.82 12.48 19.42
C GLU A 120 -17.50 12.69 17.93
N ALA A 121 -16.22 12.75 17.55
CA ALA A 121 -15.82 12.71 16.14
C ALA A 121 -16.02 11.29 15.58
N ASN A 122 -17.00 11.16 14.67
CA ASN A 122 -17.27 9.97 13.87
C ASN A 122 -16.01 9.51 13.11
N PRO A 123 -15.41 8.34 13.43
CA PRO A 123 -14.21 7.81 12.77
C PRO A 123 -14.37 7.51 11.28
N ASP A 124 -15.58 7.29 10.77
CA ASP A 124 -15.84 7.07 9.34
C ASP A 124 -15.87 8.36 8.52
N LEU A 125 -15.79 9.53 9.15
CA LEU A 125 -15.37 10.74 8.46
C LEU A 125 -13.84 10.82 8.47
N MET A 126 -13.20 9.92 7.72
CA MET A 126 -12.03 10.37 6.97
C MET A 126 -12.56 11.45 6.05
N VAL A 127 -12.40 12.71 6.47
CA VAL A 127 -12.58 13.84 5.58
C VAL A 127 -11.60 13.58 4.45
N TYR A 128 -12.12 13.13 3.30
CA TYR A 128 -11.44 13.35 2.04
C TYR A 128 -11.34 14.87 1.96
N LEU A 129 -10.25 15.42 2.51
CA LEU A 129 -9.90 16.79 2.23
C LEU A 129 -9.83 16.83 0.71
N GLU A 130 -10.66 17.68 0.11
CA GLU A 130 -10.45 18.01 -1.29
C GLU A 130 -8.98 18.43 -1.36
N PRO A 131 -8.11 17.83 -2.20
CA PRO A 131 -6.78 18.31 -2.43
C PRO A 131 -6.93 19.65 -3.13
N THR A 132 -7.15 20.67 -2.32
CA THR A 132 -6.89 22.05 -2.63
C THR A 132 -5.38 22.23 -2.54
N ASP A 133 -4.89 23.33 -3.10
CA ASP A 133 -3.48 23.72 -2.97
C ASP A 133 -3.04 23.73 -1.48
N ASP A 134 -3.97 23.96 -0.55
CA ASP A 134 -3.75 23.93 0.91
C ASP A 134 -3.31 22.56 1.45
N HIS A 135 -3.91 21.45 0.98
CA HIS A 135 -3.56 20.11 1.47
C HIS A 135 -2.16 19.70 1.02
N MET A 136 -1.83 19.98 -0.25
CA MET A 136 -0.46 19.81 -0.74
C MET A 136 0.52 20.63 0.10
N ALA A 137 0.14 21.87 0.44
CA ALA A 137 0.99 22.75 1.20
C ALA A 137 1.19 22.28 2.65
N GLU A 138 0.15 21.74 3.28
CA GLU A 138 0.28 21.11 4.58
C GLU A 138 1.23 19.89 4.56
N GLU A 139 1.11 19.01 3.56
CA GLU A 139 1.95 17.81 3.44
C GLU A 139 3.42 18.15 3.14
N VAL A 140 3.67 19.12 2.25
CA VAL A 140 5.04 19.62 1.97
C VAL A 140 5.65 20.22 3.22
N GLY A 141 4.92 21.09 3.94
CA GLY A 141 5.40 21.70 5.18
C GLY A 141 5.73 20.64 6.24
N ARG A 142 4.84 19.66 6.43
CA ARG A 142 5.08 18.51 7.33
C ARG A 142 6.32 17.72 6.95
N PHE A 143 6.53 17.45 5.65
CA PHE A 143 7.69 16.71 5.19
C PHE A 143 9.00 17.48 5.39
N ILE A 144 9.02 18.79 5.10
CA ILE A 144 10.18 19.66 5.32
C ILE A 144 10.57 19.70 6.80
N GLU A 145 9.61 19.97 7.69
CA GLU A 145 9.82 20.04 9.14
C GLU A 145 10.34 18.71 9.68
N LYS A 146 9.70 17.59 9.32
CA LYS A 146 10.09 16.24 9.78
C LYS A 146 11.54 15.89 9.39
N ASN A 147 11.98 16.34 8.22
CA ASN A 147 13.26 15.94 7.63
C ASN A 147 14.37 16.98 7.80
N ASN A 148 14.12 18.09 8.54
CA ASN A 148 15.04 19.22 8.68
C ASN A 148 15.58 19.71 7.32
N ILE A 149 14.71 19.75 6.31
CA ILE A 149 15.03 20.33 5.01
C ILE A 149 14.96 21.85 5.18
N GLY A 150 15.93 22.59 4.65
CA GLY A 150 16.02 24.04 4.85
C GLY A 150 14.84 24.78 4.26
N ASP A 151 14.51 24.48 3.00
CA ASP A 151 13.43 25.12 2.24
C ASP A 151 12.96 24.25 1.07
N GLU A 152 11.96 24.75 0.34
CA GLU A 152 11.43 24.10 -0.87
C GLU A 152 12.47 23.97 -1.98
N ASP A 153 13.41 24.92 -2.09
CA ASP A 153 14.48 24.89 -3.09
C ASP A 153 15.43 23.72 -2.82
N GLU A 154 15.71 23.41 -1.56
CA GLU A 154 16.42 22.20 -1.17
C GLU A 154 15.62 20.94 -1.53
N LEU A 155 14.29 20.92 -1.28
CA LEU A 155 13.42 19.80 -1.64
C LEU A 155 13.35 19.57 -3.18
N MET A 156 13.29 20.64 -3.98
CA MET A 156 13.28 20.57 -5.44
C MET A 156 14.54 19.93 -6.03
N ASN A 157 15.67 20.04 -5.34
CA ASN A 157 16.95 19.52 -5.79
C ASN A 157 17.24 18.09 -5.29
N ARG A 158 16.28 17.46 -4.60
CA ARG A 158 16.41 16.12 -4.03
C ARG A 158 15.88 15.05 -4.98
N PHE A 159 16.80 14.32 -5.63
CA PHE A 159 16.45 13.17 -6.48
C PHE A 159 16.06 11.91 -5.68
N ASP A 160 16.31 11.91 -4.38
CA ASP A 160 16.00 10.83 -3.45
C ASP A 160 14.60 10.94 -2.83
N VAL A 161 13.79 11.94 -3.23
CA VAL A 161 12.42 12.13 -2.78
C VAL A 161 11.43 11.87 -3.91
N VAL A 162 10.35 11.16 -3.58
CA VAL A 162 9.22 10.88 -4.46
C VAL A 162 7.91 11.15 -3.73
N HIS A 163 6.84 11.41 -4.48
CA HIS A 163 5.52 11.63 -3.92
C HIS A 163 4.41 10.91 -4.68
N CYS A 164 3.34 10.58 -3.97
CA CYS A 164 2.12 10.03 -4.56
C CYS A 164 1.19 11.14 -5.08
N LYS A 165 0.05 10.74 -5.64
CA LYS A 165 -0.97 11.66 -6.18
C LYS A 165 -1.80 12.36 -5.10
N HIS A 166 -1.69 11.91 -3.86
CA HIS A 166 -2.28 12.52 -2.68
C HIS A 166 -1.25 13.32 -1.87
N PHE A 167 -0.15 13.74 -2.51
CA PHE A 167 0.87 14.59 -1.92
C PHE A 167 1.58 14.02 -0.68
N HIS A 168 1.52 12.71 -0.44
CA HIS A 168 2.42 12.09 0.52
C HIS A 168 3.82 11.98 -0.06
N TYR A 169 4.80 12.52 0.65
CA TYR A 169 6.21 12.53 0.27
C TYR A 169 6.99 11.46 1.03
N TYR A 170 7.88 10.79 0.31
CA TYR A 170 8.72 9.72 0.84
C TYR A 170 10.13 9.86 0.31
N HIS A 171 11.12 9.53 1.13
CA HIS A 171 12.43 9.21 0.60
C HIS A 171 12.40 7.83 -0.07
N ILE A 172 13.17 7.66 -1.14
CA ILE A 172 13.26 6.38 -1.86
C ILE A 172 13.69 5.25 -0.93
N TYR A 173 14.59 5.50 0.03
CA TYR A 173 15.02 4.49 0.99
C TYR A 173 13.91 4.05 1.98
N GLU A 174 12.84 4.82 2.12
CA GLU A 174 11.69 4.46 2.96
C GLU A 174 10.78 3.46 2.24
N VAL A 175 10.69 3.55 0.92
CA VAL A 175 9.83 2.71 0.07
C VAL A 175 10.58 1.59 -0.65
N SER A 176 11.90 1.67 -0.73
CA SER A 176 12.78 0.68 -1.35
C SER A 176 13.99 0.38 -0.44
N PRO A 177 14.45 -0.87 -0.34
CA PRO A 177 13.89 -2.06 -0.98
C PRO A 177 12.55 -2.48 -0.37
N LEU A 178 11.81 -3.31 -1.10
CA LEU A 178 10.63 -3.94 -0.51
C LEU A 178 11.03 -5.09 0.41
N ILE A 179 10.33 -5.22 1.53
CA ILE A 179 10.48 -6.30 2.50
C ILE A 179 9.38 -7.34 2.28
N PRO A 180 9.72 -8.64 2.19
CA PRO A 180 8.73 -9.71 2.11
C PRO A 180 7.90 -9.82 3.40
N VAL A 181 6.60 -9.98 3.23
CA VAL A 181 5.63 -10.23 4.31
C VAL A 181 4.64 -11.31 3.93
N LEU A 182 3.98 -11.92 4.91
CA LEU A 182 2.87 -12.80 4.66
C LEU A 182 1.56 -12.02 4.79
N MET A 183 0.82 -11.88 3.70
CA MET A 183 -0.48 -11.22 3.66
C MET A 183 -1.55 -12.23 3.22
N GLU A 184 -2.55 -12.45 4.08
CA GLU A 184 -3.64 -13.42 3.83
C GLU A 184 -3.17 -14.84 3.44
N GLY A 185 -1.97 -15.25 3.86
CA GLY A 185 -1.38 -16.55 3.52
C GLY A 185 -0.60 -16.58 2.21
N THR A 186 -0.50 -15.45 1.51
CA THR A 186 0.33 -15.27 0.32
C THR A 186 1.56 -14.42 0.62
N LEU A 187 2.69 -14.75 -0.01
CA LEU A 187 3.89 -13.91 0.04
C LEU A 187 3.61 -12.59 -0.68
N ALA A 188 3.75 -11.50 0.05
CA ALA A 188 3.61 -10.13 -0.44
C ALA A 188 4.87 -9.33 -0.09
N TYR A 189 4.91 -8.08 -0.52
CA TYR A 189 6.04 -7.18 -0.32
C TYR A 189 5.53 -5.80 0.11
N ILE A 190 6.18 -5.20 1.11
CA ILE A 190 5.84 -3.88 1.64
C ILE A 190 7.06 -2.95 1.66
N PRO A 191 6.87 -1.62 1.73
CA PRO A 191 7.94 -0.64 1.93
C PRO A 191 8.90 -0.97 3.10
N TYR A 192 10.17 -0.61 2.94
CA TYR A 192 11.21 -0.81 3.96
C TYR A 192 10.85 -0.21 5.32
N LYS A 193 10.40 1.05 5.32
CA LYS A 193 9.95 1.79 6.51
C LYS A 193 8.43 1.91 6.59
N SER A 194 7.74 0.81 6.25
CA SER A 194 6.27 0.75 6.25
C SER A 194 5.64 1.20 7.56
N LYS A 195 6.23 0.85 8.70
CA LYS A 195 5.73 1.25 10.02
C LYS A 195 5.78 2.77 10.19
N GLU A 196 6.92 3.40 9.93
CA GLU A 196 7.10 4.84 10.05
C GLU A 196 6.22 5.62 9.07
N ILE A 197 6.03 5.09 7.86
CA ILE A 197 5.10 5.64 6.87
C ILE A 197 3.67 5.60 7.41
N LEU A 198 3.20 4.46 7.89
CA LEU A 198 1.85 4.31 8.44
C LEU A 198 1.62 5.14 9.70
N GLU A 199 2.64 5.31 10.55
CA GLU A 199 2.56 6.16 11.74
C GLU A 199 2.43 7.64 11.38
N LEU A 200 3.05 8.06 10.27
CA LEU A 200 2.90 9.42 9.74
C LEU A 200 1.52 9.64 9.13
N GLU A 201 1.07 8.73 8.26
CA GLU A 201 -0.23 8.82 7.58
C GLU A 201 -1.40 8.64 8.56
N TYR A 202 -1.21 7.80 9.58
CA TYR A 202 -2.23 7.48 10.56
C TYR A 202 -1.70 7.64 12.00
N PRO A 203 -1.51 8.88 12.49
CA PRO A 203 -0.93 9.15 13.82
C PRO A 203 -1.69 8.53 14.99
N LYS A 204 -2.97 8.21 14.77
CA LYS A 204 -3.84 7.58 15.78
C LYS A 204 -3.86 6.06 15.72
N MET A 205 -3.17 5.42 14.76
CA MET A 205 -3.22 3.96 14.50
C MET A 205 -2.99 3.11 15.76
N HIS A 206 -2.03 3.45 16.61
CA HIS A 206 -1.74 2.69 17.83
C HIS A 206 -2.80 2.78 18.92
N LYS A 207 -3.70 3.77 18.82
CA LYS A 207 -4.80 3.98 19.78
C LYS A 207 -6.08 3.27 19.33
N VAL A 208 -6.10 2.72 18.12
CA VAL A 208 -7.29 2.10 17.52
C VAL A 208 -7.38 0.63 17.94
N SER A 209 -7.60 0.35 19.23
CA SER A 209 -8.26 -0.91 19.62
C SER A 209 -9.78 -0.79 19.53
N ARG A 210 -10.27 0.38 19.14
CA ARG A 210 -11.67 0.74 19.04
C ARG A 210 -11.85 1.68 17.87
N ARG A 211 -12.86 1.40 17.06
CA ARG A 211 -13.29 2.21 15.92
C ARG A 211 -14.81 2.19 15.92
N GLU A 212 -15.42 3.36 16.07
CA GLU A 212 -16.88 3.51 16.11
C GLU A 212 -17.54 2.67 17.20
N ASP A 213 -18.49 1.83 16.80
CA ASP A 213 -19.18 0.82 17.60
C ASP A 213 -18.50 -0.55 17.51
N TYR A 214 -17.22 -0.63 17.13
CA TYR A 214 -16.43 -1.86 17.12
C TYR A 214 -15.21 -1.77 18.04
N THR A 215 -14.93 -2.86 18.72
CA THR A 215 -13.73 -3.03 19.53
C THR A 215 -12.98 -4.27 19.06
N TYR A 216 -11.68 -4.11 18.76
CA TYR A 216 -10.81 -5.23 18.42
C TYR A 216 -10.57 -6.11 19.65
N LYS A 217 -10.95 -7.39 19.56
CA LYS A 217 -10.86 -8.36 20.66
C LYS A 217 -9.57 -9.17 20.51
N LYS A 218 -8.54 -8.87 21.31
CA LYS A 218 -7.18 -9.41 21.13
C LYS A 218 -7.09 -10.95 21.09
N LEU A 219 -7.81 -11.64 21.97
CA LEU A 219 -7.81 -13.11 22.03
C LEU A 219 -8.59 -13.73 20.87
N LEU A 220 -9.66 -13.07 20.43
CA LEU A 220 -10.50 -13.53 19.31
C LEU A 220 -9.95 -13.11 17.95
N ARG A 221 -9.00 -12.16 17.93
CA ARG A 221 -8.31 -11.65 16.73
C ARG A 221 -9.24 -11.11 15.65
N THR A 222 -10.33 -10.49 16.07
CA THR A 222 -11.34 -9.92 15.16
C THR A 222 -11.93 -8.64 15.74
N TRP A 223 -12.48 -7.80 14.86
CA TRP A 223 -13.25 -6.62 15.22
C TRP A 223 -14.66 -7.05 15.56
N VAL A 224 -15.13 -6.75 16.77
CA VAL A 224 -16.47 -7.16 17.22
C VAL A 224 -17.27 -5.93 17.57
N SER A 225 -18.51 -5.87 17.07
CA SER A 225 -19.43 -4.79 17.43
C SER A 225 -19.65 -4.77 18.95
N ASP A 226 -19.59 -3.57 19.52
CA ASP A 226 -19.83 -3.22 20.91
C ASP A 226 -21.24 -3.67 21.37
N THR A 227 -22.17 -3.85 20.41
CA THR A 227 -23.53 -4.38 20.64
C THR A 227 -23.55 -5.89 20.89
N LEU A 228 -22.64 -6.64 20.26
CA LEU A 228 -22.52 -8.10 20.42
C LEU A 228 -21.68 -8.44 21.65
N CYS A 229 -20.58 -7.71 21.87
CA CYS A 229 -19.69 -7.91 22.99
C CYS A 229 -19.16 -6.59 23.53
N SER A 230 -19.30 -6.40 24.85
CA SER A 230 -18.97 -5.15 25.55
C SER A 230 -17.64 -4.53 25.13
N ARG A 231 -17.64 -3.23 24.82
CA ARG A 231 -16.44 -2.45 24.50
C ARG A 231 -15.34 -2.51 25.58
N PHE A 232 -15.72 -2.73 26.83
CA PHE A 232 -14.78 -2.80 27.96
C PHE A 232 -14.05 -4.14 28.03
N ASP A 233 -14.50 -5.15 27.28
CA ASP A 233 -13.80 -6.43 27.10
C ASP A 233 -12.87 -6.35 25.89
N SER A 234 -11.78 -5.58 25.95
CA SER A 234 -10.81 -5.45 24.85
C SER A 234 -10.00 -6.73 24.59
N GLN A 235 -9.97 -7.63 25.57
CA GLN A 235 -9.33 -8.94 25.40
C GLN A 235 -10.24 -9.91 24.65
N GLY A 236 -11.56 -9.82 24.83
CA GLY A 236 -12.53 -10.79 24.30
C GLY A 236 -12.74 -12.00 25.24
N THR A 237 -12.34 -11.89 26.50
CA THR A 237 -12.40 -12.99 27.49
C THR A 237 -13.83 -13.29 27.94
N TRP A 238 -14.71 -12.29 27.90
CA TRP A 238 -16.09 -12.39 28.37
C TRP A 238 -17.11 -12.42 27.24
N CYS A 239 -16.67 -12.11 26.02
CA CYS A 239 -17.46 -12.26 24.80
C CYS A 239 -17.88 -13.71 24.60
N LYS A 240 -19.20 -13.96 24.60
CA LYS A 240 -19.81 -15.29 24.39
C LYS A 240 -20.90 -15.27 23.32
N ASN A 241 -20.88 -14.26 22.45
CA ASN A 241 -21.82 -14.20 21.34
C ASN A 241 -21.60 -15.39 20.39
N ASP A 242 -22.66 -16.12 20.06
CA ASP A 242 -22.56 -17.35 19.28
C ASP A 242 -21.92 -17.15 17.90
N LEU A 243 -22.25 -16.05 17.19
CA LEU A 243 -21.66 -15.75 15.88
C LEU A 243 -20.18 -15.42 16.01
N THR A 244 -19.80 -14.57 16.96
CA THR A 244 -18.38 -14.23 17.18
C THR A 244 -17.57 -15.45 17.58
N MET A 245 -18.12 -16.32 18.43
CA MET A 245 -17.44 -17.55 18.83
C MET A 245 -17.36 -18.56 17.69
N LEU A 246 -18.37 -18.63 16.82
CA LEU A 246 -18.34 -19.44 15.61
C LEU A 246 -17.25 -18.96 14.66
N GLU A 247 -17.19 -17.66 14.35
CA GLU A 247 -16.15 -17.04 13.52
C GLU A 247 -14.75 -17.34 14.07
N TYR A 248 -14.53 -17.11 15.36
CA TYR A 248 -13.27 -17.46 16.02
C TYR A 248 -12.96 -18.95 15.90
N SER A 249 -13.95 -19.84 16.09
CA SER A 249 -13.74 -21.29 15.99
C SER A 249 -13.31 -21.74 14.60
N LEU A 250 -13.80 -21.07 13.56
CA LEU A 250 -13.48 -21.34 12.16
C LEU A 250 -12.11 -20.76 11.74
N THR A 251 -11.71 -19.63 12.33
CA THR A 251 -10.51 -18.88 11.90
C THR A 251 -9.27 -19.13 12.76
N LYS A 252 -9.42 -19.50 14.05
CA LYS A 252 -8.30 -19.62 15.01
C LYS A 252 -7.14 -20.49 14.52
N ASP A 253 -7.42 -21.59 13.84
CA ASP A 253 -6.40 -22.53 13.38
C ASP A 253 -5.68 -22.00 12.14
N TYR A 254 -6.37 -21.23 11.31
CA TYR A 254 -5.77 -20.50 10.19
C TYR A 254 -4.85 -19.39 10.70
N THR A 255 -5.33 -18.57 11.63
CA THR A 255 -4.52 -17.49 12.20
C THR A 255 -3.32 -18.01 12.98
N LYS A 256 -3.45 -19.15 13.68
CA LYS A 256 -2.32 -19.78 14.36
C LYS A 256 -1.24 -20.25 13.38
N ARG A 257 -1.65 -20.87 12.26
CA ARG A 257 -0.72 -21.29 11.20
C ARG A 257 -0.01 -20.08 10.57
N HIS A 258 -0.79 -19.08 10.16
CA HIS A 258 -0.26 -17.84 9.58
C HIS A 258 0.81 -17.17 10.48
N GLN A 259 0.63 -17.19 11.81
CA GLN A 259 1.65 -16.67 12.73
C GLN A 259 2.93 -17.50 12.77
N ILE A 260 2.82 -18.83 12.75
CA ILE A 260 3.97 -19.73 12.70
C ILE A 260 4.74 -19.49 11.39
N ASP A 261 4.02 -19.37 10.27
CA ASP A 261 4.60 -19.11 8.97
C ASP A 261 5.30 -17.75 8.93
N TRP A 262 4.68 -16.72 9.51
CA TRP A 262 5.29 -15.40 9.65
C TRP A 262 6.54 -15.41 10.54
N GLU A 263 6.50 -16.05 11.71
CA GLU A 263 7.68 -16.16 12.58
C GLU A 263 8.83 -16.88 11.88
N TYR A 264 8.52 -17.90 11.08
CA TYR A 264 9.52 -18.59 10.28
C TYR A 264 10.13 -17.68 9.21
N ILE A 265 9.32 -16.96 8.43
CA ILE A 265 9.78 -15.97 7.44
C ILE A 265 10.70 -14.95 8.13
N ASN A 266 10.23 -14.38 9.24
CA ASN A 266 10.93 -13.34 10.00
C ASN A 266 12.31 -13.79 10.51
N ASN A 267 12.40 -15.04 11.00
CA ASN A 267 13.63 -15.57 11.57
C ASN A 267 14.66 -16.04 10.54
N HIS A 268 14.27 -16.19 9.27
CA HIS A 268 15.14 -16.70 8.19
C HIS A 268 15.51 -15.64 7.15
N HIS A 269 15.29 -14.35 7.45
CA HIS A 269 15.67 -13.25 6.56
C HIS A 269 17.19 -13.04 6.46
N ASN A 270 17.83 -13.82 5.59
CA ASN A 270 18.89 -13.33 4.69
C ASN A 270 18.27 -12.85 3.36
N LEU A 271 17.06 -12.26 3.43
CA LEU A 271 16.29 -11.79 2.28
C LEU A 271 16.45 -10.27 2.16
N ASN A 272 17.70 -9.81 2.11
CA ASN A 272 17.97 -8.48 1.58
C ASN A 272 17.67 -8.55 0.09
N TYR A 273 16.59 -7.91 -0.35
CA TYR A 273 16.43 -7.48 -1.73
C TYR A 273 17.75 -6.84 -2.15
N LYS A 274 18.46 -7.44 -3.11
CA LYS A 274 19.72 -6.85 -3.57
C LYS A 274 19.34 -5.76 -4.57
N ASN A 275 20.01 -4.61 -4.55
CA ASN A 275 19.80 -3.53 -5.55
C ASN A 275 19.87 -4.00 -7.02
N THR A 276 20.44 -5.18 -7.28
CA THR A 276 20.43 -5.83 -8.60
C THR A 276 19.04 -6.28 -9.07
N ASP A 277 18.10 -6.52 -8.15
CA ASP A 277 16.74 -6.98 -8.47
C ASP A 277 15.86 -5.82 -8.97
N GLU A 278 16.13 -4.59 -8.52
CA GLU A 278 15.46 -3.36 -8.97
C GLU A 278 15.83 -3.00 -10.43
N TYR A 279 17.09 -3.21 -10.82
CA TYR A 279 17.55 -3.02 -12.21
C TYR A 279 16.89 -4.00 -13.19
N ASN A 280 16.68 -5.25 -12.78
CA ASN A 280 16.05 -6.29 -13.61
C ASN A 280 14.53 -6.10 -13.75
N LEU A 281 13.87 -5.46 -12.79
CA LEU A 281 12.44 -5.13 -12.85
C LEU A 281 12.16 -3.86 -13.67
N LEU A 282 13.06 -2.87 -13.59
CA LEU A 282 12.93 -1.60 -14.32
C LEU A 282 13.39 -1.71 -15.79
N TYR A 283 14.33 -2.61 -16.07
CA TYR A 283 14.78 -2.97 -17.40
C TYR A 283 14.85 -4.50 -17.51
N PRO A 284 13.72 -5.19 -17.73
CA PRO A 284 13.77 -6.62 -17.99
C PRO A 284 14.62 -6.81 -19.23
N ASP A 285 15.74 -7.48 -19.04
CA ASP A 285 16.78 -7.69 -20.01
C ASP A 285 16.19 -7.97 -21.41
N LEU A 286 16.72 -7.28 -22.42
CA LEU A 286 16.42 -7.47 -23.84
C LEU A 286 16.59 -8.94 -24.31
N GLY A 287 17.05 -9.85 -23.43
CA GLY A 287 17.11 -11.29 -23.63
C GLY A 287 15.77 -12.02 -23.64
N VAL A 288 14.75 -11.59 -22.86
CA VAL A 288 13.47 -12.34 -22.79
C VAL A 288 12.65 -12.18 -24.09
N PHE A 289 12.77 -11.02 -24.75
CA PHE A 289 12.17 -10.80 -26.07
C PHE A 289 12.82 -11.63 -27.18
N ASN A 290 14.14 -11.90 -27.10
CA ASN A 290 14.84 -12.72 -28.09
C ASN A 290 14.46 -14.20 -27.99
N VAL A 291 14.25 -14.74 -26.78
CA VAL A 291 13.81 -16.13 -26.58
C VAL A 291 12.37 -16.35 -27.07
N ALA A 292 11.50 -15.36 -26.92
CA ALA A 292 10.14 -15.41 -27.46
C ALA A 292 10.10 -15.29 -29.00
N LEU A 293 10.94 -14.42 -29.59
CA LEU A 293 11.04 -14.26 -31.04
C LEU A 293 11.69 -15.46 -31.75
N ASP A 294 12.69 -16.11 -31.13
CA ASP A 294 13.31 -17.32 -31.70
C ASP A 294 12.37 -18.52 -31.70
N ARG A 295 11.48 -18.61 -30.69
CA ARG A 295 10.40 -19.62 -30.68
C ARG A 295 9.37 -19.37 -31.80
N ILE A 296 9.04 -18.12 -32.09
CA ILE A 296 8.10 -17.77 -33.19
C ILE A 296 8.72 -18.01 -34.58
N LYS A 297 10.04 -17.76 -34.75
CA LYS A 297 10.75 -18.09 -36.00
C LYS A 297 10.92 -19.60 -36.23
N SER A 298 10.99 -20.40 -35.15
CA SER A 298 11.07 -21.87 -35.25
C SER A 298 9.72 -22.55 -35.58
N THR A 299 8.60 -21.86 -35.39
CA THR A 299 7.24 -22.39 -35.62
C THR A 299 6.60 -21.93 -36.94
N THR A 300 7.29 -21.06 -37.70
CA THR A 300 6.86 -20.63 -39.05
C THR A 300 7.81 -21.09 -40.16
N GLY A 301 8.67 -22.05 -39.86
CA GLY A 301 9.50 -22.75 -40.85
C GLY A 301 8.80 -23.97 -41.46
N ASN A 302 7.79 -23.71 -42.32
CA ASN A 302 7.43 -24.48 -43.51
C ASN A 302 6.32 -23.75 -44.28
#